data_AF-A0AAW3BKF8-F1
#
_entry.id   AF-A0AAW3BKF8-F1
#
_cell.length_a   1.000
_cell.length_b   1.000
_cell.length_c   1.000
_cell.angle_alpha   90.00
_cell.angle_beta   90.00
_cell.angle_gamma   90.00
#
_symmetry.space_group_name_H-M   'P 1'
#
loop_
_entity.id
_entity.type
_entity.pdbx_description
1 polymer ?
#
loop_
_entity_poly.entity_id
_entity_poly.type
_entity_poly.pdbx_seq_one_letter_code
_entity_poly.pdbx_strand_id
1 'polypeptide(L)'
;MSGLPNGTIPADLEKSMLEIMHDVGLSTLSKNTLRRRLEAKYNMDFTPLTAEVDRLVGKLMTTPEIQRELAKIQKEKEDVSARRSKRGRSASSAKKSNEKASKRDKKEKKPDDYPKGALSPYIIFVNENREKLKAQNPDMKNTELLAEMGNLWKKISEAEKSRYQKLSDEDKLRYDREMAAYIARGGAVFKRGGKKAKAVKEKDPKAPKRALTAYFFFASDYRSKHADVPAKQQMTEAGAAWGKMSADEKKPYEELAAKDKKRYEAECAARGSKPSLPKAADSASSSSADSSSSDSDESD
;
A
#
# COMPACT_ATOMS: atom_id res chain seq x y z
N MET A 1 -7.97 42.51 48.74
CA MET A 1 -8.87 42.16 47.63
C MET A 1 -9.73 41.01 48.09
N SER A 2 -11.03 41.23 48.14
CA SER A 2 -12.06 40.36 48.74
C SER A 2 -12.17 39.02 47.99
N GLY A 3 -11.89 37.93 48.68
CA GLY A 3 -12.17 36.58 48.19
C GLY A 3 -13.69 36.36 48.13
N LEU A 4 -14.20 36.04 46.94
CA LEU A 4 -15.60 35.65 46.77
C LEU A 4 -15.80 34.26 47.39
N PRO A 5 -16.83 34.05 48.22
CA PRO A 5 -17.10 32.76 48.85
C PRO A 5 -17.48 31.71 47.81
N ASN A 6 -17.06 30.47 48.05
CA ASN A 6 -17.37 29.29 47.25
C ASN A 6 -18.89 29.18 47.03
N GLY A 7 -19.35 29.42 45.80
CA GLY A 7 -20.74 29.22 45.38
C GLY A 7 -21.36 30.39 44.62
N THR A 8 -20.75 31.58 44.61
CA THR A 8 -21.30 32.72 43.86
C THR A 8 -20.76 32.74 42.43
N ILE A 9 -21.68 32.72 41.44
CA ILE A 9 -21.34 32.88 40.02
C ILE A 9 -20.74 34.27 39.80
N PRO A 10 -19.52 34.40 39.25
CA PRO A 10 -18.96 35.70 38.91
C PRO A 10 -19.86 36.42 37.88
N ALA A 11 -20.22 37.67 38.15
CA ALA A 11 -21.10 38.45 37.26
C ALA A 11 -20.48 38.68 35.87
N ASP A 12 -19.16 38.55 35.75
CA ASP A 12 -18.39 38.67 34.52
C ASP A 12 -18.09 37.32 33.84
N LEU A 13 -18.68 36.21 34.31
CA LEU A 13 -18.41 34.86 33.80
C LEU A 13 -18.66 34.73 32.29
N GLU A 14 -19.79 35.27 31.80
CA GLU A 14 -20.15 35.24 30.37
C GLU A 14 -19.11 35.99 29.50
N LYS A 15 -18.61 37.13 30.00
CA LYS A 15 -17.56 37.92 29.33
C LYS A 15 -16.21 37.21 29.34
N SER A 16 -15.84 36.61 30.48
CA SER A 16 -14.62 35.81 30.61
C SER A 16 -14.65 34.56 29.72
N MET A 17 -15.81 33.92 29.57
CA MET A 17 -15.99 32.79 28.65
C MET A 17 -15.79 33.21 27.20
N LEU A 18 -16.39 34.33 26.77
CA LEU A 18 -16.17 34.88 25.43
C LEU A 18 -14.70 35.22 25.15
N GLU A 19 -14.03 35.88 26.10
CA GLU A 19 -12.60 36.22 25.98
C GLU A 19 -11.73 34.96 25.79
N ILE A 20 -11.99 33.91 26.56
CA ILE A 20 -11.28 32.62 26.42
C ILE A 20 -11.62 31.94 25.09
N MET A 21 -12.87 32.04 24.62
CA MET A 21 -13.29 31.51 23.32
C MET A 21 -12.56 32.19 22.15
N HIS A 22 -12.24 33.47 22.26
CA HIS A 22 -11.44 34.21 21.28
C HIS A 22 -9.94 33.90 21.38
N ASP A 23 -9.36 33.86 22.59
CA ASP A 23 -7.92 33.61 22.82
C ASP A 23 -7.49 32.21 22.37
N VAL A 24 -8.28 31.19 22.74
CA VAL A 24 -7.99 29.78 22.41
C VAL A 24 -8.45 29.44 20.99
N GLY A 25 -9.44 30.17 20.48
CA GLY A 25 -10.07 29.91 19.20
C GLY A 25 -11.04 28.72 19.23
N LEU A 26 -12.21 28.90 18.62
CA LEU A 26 -13.31 27.93 18.59
C LEU A 26 -12.96 26.58 17.94
N SER A 27 -11.87 26.50 17.19
CA SER A 27 -11.41 25.28 16.52
C SER A 27 -10.70 24.30 17.45
N THR A 28 -10.11 24.78 18.55
CA THR A 28 -9.37 23.96 19.53
C THR A 28 -10.01 23.98 20.92
N LEU A 29 -11.05 24.79 21.09
CA LEU A 29 -11.75 24.95 22.35
C LEU A 29 -12.54 23.69 22.74
N SER A 30 -12.06 23.02 23.79
CA SER A 30 -12.75 21.91 24.47
C SER A 30 -13.39 22.40 25.76
N LYS A 31 -14.47 21.73 26.19
CA LYS A 31 -15.14 21.98 27.49
C LYS A 31 -14.14 21.96 28.66
N ASN A 32 -13.19 21.02 28.63
CA ASN A 32 -12.16 20.89 29.66
C ASN A 32 -11.14 22.06 29.62
N THR A 33 -10.84 22.57 28.43
CA THR A 33 -9.92 23.71 28.26
C THR A 33 -10.56 25.00 28.77
N LEU A 34 -11.84 25.23 28.42
CA LEU A 34 -12.60 26.38 28.91
C LEU A 34 -12.73 26.33 30.43
N ARG A 35 -13.11 25.18 30.99
CA ARG A 35 -13.23 24.98 32.44
C ARG A 35 -11.91 25.26 33.17
N ARG A 36 -10.78 24.68 32.73
CA ARG A 36 -9.47 24.93 33.36
C ARG A 36 -9.02 26.39 33.28
N ARG A 37 -9.34 27.09 32.18
CA ARG A 37 -9.01 28.52 32.03
C ARG A 37 -9.88 29.39 32.93
N LEU A 38 -11.16 29.04 33.12
CA LEU A 38 -12.04 29.71 34.08
C LEU A 38 -11.58 29.47 35.53
N GLU A 39 -11.25 28.22 35.87
CA GLU A 39 -10.72 27.86 37.19
C GLU A 39 -9.41 28.60 37.49
N ALA A 40 -8.52 28.75 36.50
CA ALA A 40 -7.29 29.53 36.64
C ALA A 40 -7.54 31.05 36.78
N LYS A 41 -8.55 31.60 36.09
CA LYS A 41 -8.85 33.04 36.12
C LYS A 41 -9.48 33.47 37.45
N TYR A 42 -10.39 32.66 37.99
CA TYR A 42 -11.10 32.98 39.23
C TYR A 42 -10.50 32.31 40.47
N ASN A 43 -9.52 31.42 40.29
CA ASN A 43 -8.91 30.62 41.36
C ASN A 43 -9.94 29.87 42.21
N MET A 44 -10.99 29.37 41.54
CA MET A 44 -12.17 28.70 42.11
C MET A 44 -12.46 27.42 41.32
N ASP A 45 -13.00 26.40 42.00
CA ASP A 45 -13.44 25.18 41.34
C ASP A 45 -14.85 25.36 40.73
N PHE A 46 -14.96 25.14 39.43
CA PHE A 46 -16.23 25.20 38.70
C PHE A 46 -16.92 23.83 38.60
N THR A 47 -16.39 22.75 39.21
CA THR A 47 -17.07 21.43 39.28
C THR A 47 -18.54 21.53 39.70
N PRO A 48 -18.90 22.23 40.80
CA PRO A 48 -20.29 22.28 41.24
C PRO A 48 -21.19 23.17 40.37
N LEU A 49 -20.61 24.03 39.53
CA LEU A 49 -21.32 24.94 38.61
C LEU A 49 -21.30 24.47 37.15
N THR A 50 -20.91 23.22 36.89
CA THR A 50 -20.76 22.68 35.53
C THR A 50 -22.02 22.84 34.69
N ALA A 51 -23.21 22.65 35.27
CA ALA A 51 -24.48 22.78 34.55
C ALA A 51 -24.75 24.22 34.08
N GLU A 52 -24.40 25.22 34.88
CA GLU A 52 -24.59 26.63 34.52
C GLU A 52 -23.54 27.10 33.52
N VAL A 53 -22.29 26.64 33.67
CA VAL A 53 -21.24 26.87 32.66
C VAL A 53 -21.65 26.26 31.32
N ASP A 54 -22.16 25.02 31.30
CA ASP A 54 -22.64 24.38 30.07
C ASP A 54 -23.83 25.13 29.43
N ARG A 55 -24.75 25.66 30.24
CA ARG A 55 -25.88 26.48 29.78
C ARG A 55 -25.39 27.78 29.12
N LEU A 56 -24.44 28.46 29.75
CA LEU A 56 -23.83 29.68 29.22
C LEU A 56 -23.01 29.41 27.96
N VAL A 57 -22.24 28.31 27.90
CA VAL A 57 -21.56 27.88 26.66
C VAL A 57 -22.58 27.68 25.55
N GLY A 58 -23.69 26.98 25.81
CA GLY A 58 -24.75 26.76 24.84
C GLY A 58 -25.30 28.07 24.28
N LYS A 59 -25.62 29.03 25.15
CA LYS A 59 -26.09 30.37 24.78
C LYS A 59 -25.05 31.11 23.93
N LEU A 60 -23.78 31.13 24.35
CA LEU A 60 -22.69 31.81 23.64
C LEU A 60 -22.40 31.19 22.27
N MET A 61 -22.52 29.86 22.13
CA MET A 61 -22.35 29.17 20.85
C MET A 61 -23.48 29.46 19.85
N THR A 62 -24.65 29.92 20.33
CA THR A 62 -25.76 30.38 19.48
C THR A 62 -25.71 31.86 19.12
N THR A 63 -24.78 32.63 19.70
CA THR A 63 -24.60 34.05 19.39
C THR A 63 -24.13 34.22 17.94
N PRO A 64 -24.68 35.19 17.18
CA PRO A 64 -24.37 35.37 15.76
C PRO A 64 -22.89 35.63 15.47
N GLU A 65 -22.15 36.19 16.42
CA GLU A 65 -20.70 36.39 16.32
C GLU A 65 -19.92 35.06 16.28
N ILE A 66 -20.21 34.17 17.24
CA ILE A 66 -19.61 32.85 17.32
C ILE A 66 -20.03 31.96 16.15
N GLN A 67 -21.29 32.05 15.71
CA GLN A 67 -21.76 31.32 14.52
C GLN A 67 -21.06 31.77 13.24
N ARG A 68 -20.77 33.07 13.07
CA ARG A 68 -19.98 33.58 11.93
C ARG A 68 -18.56 33.04 11.96
N GLU A 69 -17.92 32.99 13.13
CA GLU A 69 -16.58 32.41 13.28
C GLU A 69 -16.57 30.90 13.01
N LEU A 70 -17.57 30.16 13.50
CA LEU A 70 -17.73 28.73 13.17
C LEU A 70 -17.93 28.50 11.66
N ALA A 71 -18.71 29.35 11.00
CA ALA A 71 -18.91 29.28 9.54
C ALA A 71 -17.62 29.59 8.76
N LYS A 72 -16.81 30.57 9.21
CA LYS A 72 -15.48 30.84 8.63
C LYS A 72 -14.56 29.61 8.77
N ILE A 73 -14.54 28.99 9.95
CA ILE A 73 -13.73 27.77 10.20
C ILE A 73 -14.19 26.61 9.33
N GLN A 74 -15.50 26.43 9.14
CA GLN A 74 -16.04 25.40 8.25
C GLN A 74 -15.64 25.66 6.80
N LYS A 75 -15.79 26.90 6.32
CA LYS A 75 -15.38 27.31 4.97
C LYS A 75 -13.88 27.13 4.74
N GLU A 76 -13.04 27.48 5.71
CA GLU A 76 -11.59 27.25 5.63
C GLU A 76 -11.25 25.75 5.56
N LYS A 77 -11.92 24.90 6.35
CA LYS A 77 -11.76 23.44 6.28
C LYS A 77 -12.20 22.89 4.91
N GLU A 78 -13.30 23.39 4.36
CA GLU A 78 -13.77 23.03 3.02
C GLU A 78 -12.81 23.49 1.93
N ASP A 79 -12.29 24.71 2.02
CA ASP A 79 -11.30 25.26 1.09
C ASP A 79 -9.96 24.49 1.16
N VAL A 80 -9.51 24.11 2.35
CA VAL A 80 -8.32 23.25 2.53
C VAL A 80 -8.56 21.86 1.96
N SER A 81 -9.75 21.28 2.17
CA SER A 81 -10.16 20.01 1.58
C SER A 81 -10.25 20.08 0.04
N ALA A 82 -10.79 21.17 -0.50
CA ALA A 82 -10.89 21.45 -1.93
C ALA A 82 -9.50 21.70 -2.56
N ARG A 83 -8.60 22.40 -1.87
CA ARG A 83 -7.20 22.58 -2.29
C ARG A 83 -6.47 21.24 -2.29
N ARG A 84 -6.70 20.38 -1.28
CA ARG A 84 -6.14 19.03 -1.22
C ARG A 84 -6.66 18.13 -2.35
N SER A 85 -7.93 18.24 -2.72
CA SER A 85 -8.51 17.50 -3.84
C SER A 85 -8.04 18.03 -5.21
N LYS A 86 -7.86 19.36 -5.36
CA LYS A 86 -7.25 19.99 -6.55
C LYS A 86 -5.77 19.62 -6.72
N ARG A 87 -5.00 19.58 -5.63
CA ARG A 87 -3.59 19.14 -5.65
C ARG A 87 -3.44 17.65 -5.94
N GLY A 88 -4.48 16.85 -5.67
CA GLY A 88 -4.61 15.47 -6.16
C GLY A 88 -4.99 15.35 -7.65
N ARG A 89 -5.66 16.37 -8.22
CA ARG A 89 -6.04 16.44 -9.64
C ARG A 89 -4.97 17.07 -10.54
N SER A 90 -4.12 17.97 -10.06
CA SER A 90 -3.05 18.55 -10.90
C SER A 90 -1.90 17.57 -11.20
N ALA A 91 -1.78 16.48 -10.44
CA ALA A 91 -0.90 15.36 -10.76
C ALA A 91 -1.50 14.39 -11.81
N SER A 92 -2.72 14.62 -12.31
CA SER A 92 -3.38 13.74 -13.28
C SER A 92 -3.30 14.21 -14.74
N SER A 93 -2.50 15.24 -15.08
CA SER A 93 -2.23 15.61 -16.48
C SER A 93 -1.11 14.78 -17.15
N ALA A 94 -0.50 13.82 -16.44
CA ALA A 94 0.46 12.87 -16.99
C ALA A 94 0.01 11.43 -16.72
N LYS A 95 -1.18 11.04 -17.19
CA LYS A 95 -1.65 9.65 -17.07
C LYS A 95 -2.54 9.18 -18.22
N LYS A 96 -2.05 9.31 -19.45
CA LYS A 96 -2.39 8.34 -20.51
C LYS A 96 -1.54 7.08 -20.28
N SER A 97 -1.98 6.22 -19.35
CA SER A 97 -1.59 4.80 -19.19
C SER A 97 -1.74 4.28 -17.75
N ASN A 98 -2.96 4.23 -17.17
CA ASN A 98 -3.20 3.21 -16.14
C ASN A 98 -4.67 2.86 -15.90
N GLU A 99 -5.33 2.32 -16.90
CA GLU A 99 -6.57 1.54 -16.75
C GLU A 99 -6.28 0.09 -16.30
N LYS A 100 -5.16 -0.14 -15.58
CA LYS A 100 -4.74 -1.45 -15.07
C LYS A 100 -4.41 -1.46 -13.57
N ALA A 101 -4.94 -0.51 -12.78
CA ALA A 101 -4.65 -0.42 -11.34
C ALA A 101 -5.86 -0.62 -10.40
N SER A 102 -7.09 -0.79 -10.89
CA SER A 102 -8.27 -1.00 -10.04
C SER A 102 -8.53 -2.47 -9.65
N LYS A 103 -7.65 -3.41 -10.03
CA LYS A 103 -7.65 -4.79 -9.52
C LYS A 103 -6.43 -5.09 -8.64
N ARG A 104 -6.15 -4.26 -7.63
CA ARG A 104 -5.46 -4.77 -6.45
C ARG A 104 -6.54 -5.30 -5.52
N ASP A 105 -6.75 -6.61 -5.56
CA ASP A 105 -7.62 -7.32 -4.62
C ASP A 105 -7.41 -6.74 -3.21
N LYS A 106 -8.52 -6.35 -2.58
CA LYS A 106 -8.54 -5.82 -1.22
C LYS A 106 -7.93 -6.91 -0.33
N LYS A 107 -6.65 -6.74 0.02
CA LYS A 107 -5.94 -7.72 0.85
C LYS A 107 -6.75 -7.93 2.12
N GLU A 108 -7.00 -9.20 2.44
CA GLU A 108 -7.59 -9.60 3.72
C GLU A 108 -6.83 -8.88 4.83
N LYS A 109 -7.57 -8.11 5.65
CA LYS A 109 -7.01 -7.42 6.80
C LYS A 109 -6.84 -8.44 7.93
N LYS A 110 -5.81 -8.25 8.75
CA LYS A 110 -5.70 -8.99 10.00
C LYS A 110 -6.93 -8.70 10.88
N PRO A 111 -7.42 -9.68 11.66
CA PRO A 111 -8.38 -9.41 12.73
C PRO A 111 -7.88 -8.30 13.65
N ASP A 112 -8.78 -7.50 14.21
CA ASP A 112 -8.43 -6.35 15.06
C ASP A 112 -7.69 -6.79 16.34
N ASP A 113 -8.10 -7.93 16.91
CA ASP A 113 -7.49 -8.55 18.10
C ASP A 113 -6.23 -9.39 17.79
N TYR A 114 -5.70 -9.34 16.57
CA TYR A 114 -4.51 -10.12 16.21
C TYR A 114 -3.24 -9.49 16.84
N PRO A 115 -2.42 -10.26 17.59
CA PRO A 115 -1.21 -9.74 18.22
C PRO A 115 -0.27 -9.05 17.23
N LYS A 116 0.24 -7.88 17.62
CA LYS A 116 1.20 -7.13 16.79
C LYS A 116 2.50 -7.92 16.70
N GLY A 117 3.06 -8.01 15.49
CA GLY A 117 4.27 -8.81 15.27
C GLY A 117 5.47 -8.28 16.06
N ALA A 118 6.38 -9.19 16.40
CA ALA A 118 7.66 -8.84 17.02
C ALA A 118 8.42 -7.77 16.21
N LEU A 119 8.96 -6.80 16.91
CA LEU A 119 9.77 -5.71 16.41
C LEU A 119 11.21 -6.19 16.22
N SER A 120 11.77 -5.85 15.07
CA SER A 120 13.18 -6.08 14.75
C SER A 120 14.06 -5.07 15.51
N PRO A 121 15.37 -5.37 15.76
CA PRO A 121 16.28 -4.44 16.44
C PRO A 121 16.29 -3.05 15.81
N TYR A 122 16.26 -2.98 14.48
CA TYR A 122 16.18 -1.73 13.73
C TYR A 122 14.88 -0.95 13.98
N ILE A 123 13.74 -1.63 14.11
CA ILE A 123 12.45 -0.96 14.34
C ILE A 123 12.39 -0.38 15.75
N ILE A 124 12.97 -1.08 16.74
CA ILE A 124 13.09 -0.57 18.11
C ILE A 124 13.97 0.69 18.11
N PHE A 125 15.13 0.64 17.45
CA PHE A 125 16.00 1.81 17.25
C PHE A 125 15.27 2.97 16.57
N VAL A 126 14.50 2.69 15.52
CA VAL A 126 13.70 3.71 14.81
C VAL A 126 12.67 4.33 15.73
N ASN A 127 11.96 3.53 16.54
CA ASN A 127 10.94 4.07 17.44
C ASN A 127 11.55 5.00 18.50
N GLU A 128 12.69 4.63 19.10
CA GLU A 128 13.36 5.45 20.13
C GLU A 128 13.96 6.76 19.57
N ASN A 129 14.48 6.73 18.35
CA ASN A 129 15.22 7.86 17.78
C ASN A 129 14.36 8.73 16.85
N ARG A 130 13.20 8.23 16.36
CA ARG A 130 12.35 8.98 15.43
C ARG A 130 11.82 10.25 16.06
N GLU A 131 11.41 10.21 17.33
CA GLU A 131 10.91 11.39 18.03
C GLU A 131 12.03 12.42 18.24
N LYS A 132 13.25 11.97 18.53
CA LYS A 132 14.43 12.83 18.67
C LYS A 132 14.76 13.54 17.36
N LEU A 133 14.84 12.80 16.24
CA LEU A 133 15.11 13.39 14.92
C LEU A 133 13.98 14.32 14.47
N LYS A 134 12.71 14.00 14.80
CA LYS A 134 11.57 14.85 14.47
C LYS A 134 11.54 16.12 15.31
N ALA A 135 11.96 16.07 16.57
CA ALA A 135 12.08 17.25 17.41
C ALA A 135 13.20 18.19 16.92
N GLN A 136 14.32 17.61 16.46
CA GLN A 136 15.42 18.39 15.86
C GLN A 136 15.07 18.93 14.47
N ASN A 137 14.24 18.20 13.71
CA ASN A 137 13.84 18.59 12.37
C ASN A 137 12.31 18.49 12.20
N PRO A 138 11.53 19.44 12.77
CA PRO A 138 10.07 19.39 12.72
C PRO A 138 9.49 19.50 11.30
N ASP A 139 10.20 20.17 10.40
CA ASP A 139 9.79 20.44 9.02
C ASP A 139 10.19 19.33 8.04
N MET A 140 11.07 18.40 8.44
CA MET A 140 11.51 17.31 7.57
C MET A 140 10.40 16.28 7.34
N LYS A 141 10.35 15.74 6.13
CA LYS A 141 9.38 14.68 5.81
C LYS A 141 9.78 13.40 6.52
N ASN A 142 8.78 12.64 6.99
CA ASN A 142 8.99 11.31 7.58
C ASN A 142 9.83 10.37 6.70
N THR A 143 9.78 10.52 5.37
CA THR A 143 10.58 9.72 4.42
C THR A 143 12.06 10.04 4.50
N GLU A 144 12.42 11.30 4.64
CA GLU A 144 13.81 11.76 4.78
C GLU A 144 14.34 11.37 6.15
N LEU A 145 13.54 11.57 7.20
CA LEU A 145 13.86 11.12 8.55
C LEU A 145 14.15 9.63 8.59
N LEU A 146 13.30 8.77 8.00
CA LEU A 146 13.53 7.32 8.00
C LEU A 146 14.79 6.92 7.20
N ALA A 147 15.15 7.68 6.17
CA ALA A 147 16.38 7.47 5.42
C ALA A 147 17.62 7.84 6.26
N GLU A 148 17.59 8.96 6.97
CA GLU A 148 18.63 9.35 7.93
C GLU A 148 18.80 8.31 9.04
N MET A 149 17.69 7.81 9.59
CA MET A 149 17.73 6.73 10.59
C MET A 149 18.34 5.44 10.05
N GLY A 150 18.08 5.09 8.79
CA GLY A 150 18.72 3.96 8.12
C GLY A 150 20.23 4.15 7.99
N ASN A 151 20.68 5.38 7.74
CA ASN A 151 22.11 5.72 7.69
C ASN A 151 22.76 5.70 9.08
N LEU A 152 22.06 6.20 10.10
CA LEU A 152 22.50 6.12 11.49
C LEU A 152 22.64 4.66 11.93
N TRP A 153 21.64 3.82 11.66
CA TRP A 153 21.67 2.38 12.01
C TRP A 153 22.91 1.65 11.47
N LYS A 154 23.35 2.00 10.25
CA LYS A 154 24.57 1.43 9.66
C LYS A 154 25.84 1.87 10.40
N LYS A 155 25.84 3.07 10.96
CA LYS A 155 26.99 3.70 11.65
C LYS A 155 27.05 3.38 13.16
N ILE A 156 25.98 2.86 13.77
CA ILE A 156 25.98 2.59 15.22
C ILE A 156 26.98 1.50 15.58
N SER A 157 27.49 1.58 16.80
CA SER A 157 28.45 0.63 17.35
C SER A 157 27.83 -0.76 17.55
N GLU A 158 28.64 -1.82 17.47
CA GLU A 158 28.15 -3.18 17.70
C GLU A 158 27.58 -3.37 19.12
N ALA A 159 28.10 -2.63 20.10
CA ALA A 159 27.59 -2.61 21.47
C ALA A 159 26.14 -2.11 21.54
N GLU A 160 25.82 -1.03 20.81
CA GLU A 160 24.45 -0.53 20.74
C GLU A 160 23.55 -1.46 19.93
N LYS A 161 24.05 -2.05 18.83
CA LYS A 161 23.29 -3.06 18.06
C LYS A 161 22.94 -4.25 18.95
N SER A 162 23.87 -4.71 19.77
CA SER A 162 23.68 -5.79 20.74
C SER A 162 22.60 -5.45 21.77
N ARG A 163 22.55 -4.20 22.27
CA ARG A 163 21.45 -3.73 23.12
C ARG A 163 20.09 -3.86 22.43
N TYR A 164 19.96 -3.38 21.18
CA TYR A 164 18.71 -3.49 20.42
C TYR A 164 18.37 -4.94 20.04
N GLN A 165 19.38 -5.80 19.89
CA GLN A 165 19.17 -7.24 19.67
C GLN A 165 18.50 -7.87 20.89
N LYS A 166 19.00 -7.60 22.11
CA LYS A 166 18.38 -8.09 23.35
C LYS A 166 16.93 -7.60 23.49
N LEU A 167 16.68 -6.32 23.25
CA LEU A 167 15.33 -5.74 23.23
C LEU A 167 14.42 -6.42 22.20
N SER A 168 14.95 -6.77 21.02
CA SER A 168 14.21 -7.50 20.00
C SER A 168 13.89 -8.94 20.41
N ASP A 169 14.82 -9.60 21.10
CA ASP A 169 14.62 -10.96 21.61
C ASP A 169 13.56 -10.98 22.72
N GLU A 170 13.55 -9.98 23.60
CA GLU A 170 12.49 -9.78 24.61
C GLU A 170 11.13 -9.48 23.95
N ASP A 171 11.10 -8.64 22.92
CA ASP A 171 9.88 -8.30 22.19
C ASP A 171 9.32 -9.50 21.41
N LYS A 172 10.21 -10.39 20.93
CA LYS A 172 9.85 -11.69 20.36
C LYS A 172 9.19 -12.58 21.41
N LEU A 173 9.75 -12.68 22.62
CA LEU A 173 9.13 -13.43 23.71
C LEU A 173 7.75 -12.88 24.09
N ARG A 174 7.58 -11.55 24.12
CA ARG A 174 6.26 -10.92 24.33
C ARG A 174 5.28 -11.33 23.23
N TYR A 175 5.68 -11.24 21.95
CA TYR A 175 4.82 -11.66 20.84
C TYR A 175 4.44 -13.14 20.93
N ASP A 176 5.38 -14.02 21.27
CA ASP A 176 5.11 -15.45 21.39
C ASP A 176 4.10 -15.75 22.51
N ARG A 177 4.19 -15.04 23.65
CA ARG A 177 3.20 -15.12 24.74
C ARG A 177 1.82 -14.59 24.33
N GLU A 178 1.77 -13.43 23.69
CA GLU A 178 0.50 -12.84 23.20
C GLU A 178 -0.15 -13.71 22.12
N MET A 179 0.66 -14.29 21.22
CA MET A 179 0.20 -15.22 20.20
C MET A 179 -0.34 -16.51 20.80
N ALA A 180 0.35 -17.08 21.80
CA ALA A 180 -0.15 -18.23 22.53
C ALA A 180 -1.48 -17.94 23.23
N ALA A 181 -1.61 -16.78 23.89
CA ALA A 181 -2.85 -16.34 24.52
C ALA A 181 -3.97 -16.05 23.51
N TYR A 182 -3.64 -15.54 22.32
CA TYR A 182 -4.60 -15.35 21.22
C TYR A 182 -5.10 -16.69 20.68
N ILE A 183 -4.20 -17.65 20.47
CA ILE A 183 -4.57 -19.00 20.03
C ILE A 183 -5.42 -19.72 21.09
N ALA A 184 -5.06 -19.59 22.37
CA ALA A 184 -5.83 -20.15 23.47
C ALA A 184 -7.27 -19.59 23.57
N ARG A 185 -7.47 -18.33 23.15
CA ARG A 185 -8.80 -17.68 23.06
C ARG A 185 -9.58 -18.05 21.79
N GLY A 186 -9.10 -19.02 21.01
CA GLY A 186 -9.73 -19.48 19.77
C GLY A 186 -9.32 -18.67 18.53
N GLY A 187 -8.32 -17.80 18.65
CA GLY A 187 -7.75 -17.07 17.53
C GLY A 187 -6.92 -17.98 16.61
N ALA A 188 -7.07 -17.83 15.30
CA ALA A 188 -6.24 -18.55 14.32
C ALA A 188 -5.09 -17.67 13.81
N VAL A 189 -3.91 -18.26 13.59
CA VAL A 189 -2.76 -17.54 13.01
C VAL A 189 -3.13 -17.02 11.62
N PHE A 190 -3.21 -15.70 11.48
CA PHE A 190 -3.50 -15.05 10.21
C PHE A 190 -2.35 -15.23 9.23
N LYS A 191 -2.51 -16.17 8.28
CA LYS A 191 -1.66 -16.24 7.10
C LYS A 191 -2.17 -15.25 6.08
N ARG A 192 -1.47 -14.12 5.94
CA ARG A 192 -1.69 -13.20 4.82
C ARG A 192 -1.53 -14.00 3.54
N GLY A 193 -2.58 -14.11 2.73
CA GLY A 193 -2.47 -14.67 1.40
C GLY A 193 -1.34 -13.95 0.66
N GLY A 194 -0.19 -14.62 0.49
CA GLY A 194 0.88 -14.14 -0.38
C GLY A 194 0.25 -13.85 -1.73
N LYS A 195 0.64 -12.75 -2.40
CA LYS A 195 0.09 -12.25 -3.68
C LYS A 195 -0.68 -13.37 -4.35
N LYS A 196 -2.01 -13.45 -4.14
CA LYS A 196 -2.74 -14.64 -4.55
C LYS A 196 -2.39 -14.82 -6.01
N ALA A 197 -1.78 -15.97 -6.31
CA ALA A 197 -1.82 -16.58 -7.60
C ALA A 197 -3.18 -16.20 -8.17
N LYS A 198 -3.20 -15.47 -9.30
CA LYS A 198 -4.42 -15.22 -10.07
C LYS A 198 -5.28 -16.46 -9.90
N ALA A 199 -6.45 -16.31 -9.28
CA ALA A 199 -7.30 -17.40 -8.82
C ALA A 199 -6.91 -18.67 -9.57
N VAL A 200 -6.30 -19.62 -8.87
CA VAL A 200 -6.36 -21.00 -9.31
C VAL A 200 -7.87 -21.30 -9.25
N LYS A 201 -8.59 -20.87 -10.30
CA LYS A 201 -9.71 -21.64 -10.82
C LYS A 201 -9.11 -23.02 -10.82
N GLU A 202 -9.66 -23.85 -9.95
CA GLU A 202 -9.39 -25.27 -9.88
C GLU A 202 -9.32 -25.72 -11.34
N LYS A 203 -8.09 -25.86 -11.82
CA LYS A 203 -7.87 -26.20 -13.22
C LYS A 203 -8.31 -27.62 -13.22
N ASP A 204 -9.46 -27.89 -13.82
CA ASP A 204 -10.02 -29.24 -13.87
C ASP A 204 -8.84 -30.19 -14.13
N PRO A 205 -8.59 -31.21 -13.29
CA PRO A 205 -7.46 -32.11 -13.48
C PRO A 205 -7.45 -32.74 -14.88
N LYS A 206 -8.62 -32.75 -15.53
CA LYS A 206 -8.87 -33.24 -16.88
C LYS A 206 -8.83 -32.17 -17.99
N ALA A 207 -8.62 -30.88 -17.70
CA ALA A 207 -8.58 -29.84 -18.72
C ALA A 207 -7.35 -30.03 -19.64
N PRO A 208 -7.54 -29.95 -20.98
CA PRO A 208 -6.44 -30.04 -21.93
C PRO A 208 -5.32 -29.05 -21.61
N LYS A 209 -4.08 -29.53 -21.56
CA LYS A 209 -2.91 -28.63 -21.43
C LYS A 209 -2.79 -27.83 -22.73
N ARG A 210 -2.60 -26.51 -22.60
CA ARG A 210 -2.37 -25.58 -23.72
C ARG A 210 -1.40 -26.17 -24.74
N ALA A 211 -1.65 -25.88 -26.02
CA ALA A 211 -0.71 -26.19 -27.09
C ALA A 211 0.69 -25.63 -26.77
N LEU A 212 1.71 -26.44 -26.98
CA LEU A 212 3.11 -26.08 -26.90
C LEU A 212 3.50 -25.36 -28.19
N THR A 213 4.33 -24.33 -28.06
CA THR A 213 4.86 -23.59 -29.20
C THR A 213 6.15 -24.25 -29.70
N ALA A 214 6.60 -23.90 -30.91
CA ALA A 214 7.81 -24.44 -31.52
C ALA A 214 9.03 -24.29 -30.61
N TYR A 215 9.15 -23.13 -29.94
CA TYR A 215 10.18 -22.88 -28.93
C TYR A 215 10.14 -23.86 -27.75
N PHE A 216 8.96 -24.27 -27.26
CA PHE A 216 8.89 -25.19 -26.12
C PHE A 216 9.30 -26.61 -26.49
N PHE A 217 9.07 -27.05 -27.73
CA PHE A 217 9.60 -28.30 -28.25
C PHE A 217 11.13 -28.23 -28.35
N PHE A 218 11.66 -27.17 -28.98
CA PHE A 218 13.11 -26.94 -29.03
C PHE A 218 13.74 -26.86 -27.64
N ALA A 219 13.15 -26.11 -26.70
CA ALA A 219 13.64 -26.00 -25.34
C ALA A 219 13.53 -27.32 -24.57
N SER A 220 12.65 -28.25 -24.96
CA SER A 220 12.62 -29.61 -24.40
C SER A 220 13.81 -30.44 -24.90
N ASP A 221 14.07 -30.39 -26.20
CA ASP A 221 15.19 -31.10 -26.82
C ASP A 221 16.54 -30.53 -26.36
N TYR A 222 16.63 -29.20 -26.22
CA TYR A 222 17.83 -28.51 -25.72
C TYR A 222 18.13 -28.89 -24.26
N ARG A 223 17.12 -28.89 -23.38
CA ARG A 223 17.30 -29.33 -21.99
C ARG A 223 17.70 -30.81 -21.88
N SER A 224 17.20 -31.65 -22.79
CA SER A 224 17.56 -33.07 -22.84
C SER A 224 19.00 -33.28 -23.33
N LYS A 225 19.46 -32.49 -24.30
CA LYS A 225 20.84 -32.51 -24.82
C LYS A 225 21.85 -31.87 -23.87
N HIS A 226 21.42 -30.91 -23.05
CA HIS A 226 22.25 -30.17 -22.10
C HIS A 226 21.89 -30.49 -20.65
N ALA A 227 21.61 -31.76 -20.33
CA ALA A 227 21.15 -32.20 -19.01
C ALA A 227 22.16 -31.94 -17.87
N ASP A 228 23.44 -31.74 -18.19
CA ASP A 228 24.54 -31.50 -17.24
C ASP A 228 24.60 -30.04 -16.73
N VAL A 229 24.07 -29.10 -17.52
CA VAL A 229 24.04 -27.67 -17.17
C VAL A 229 22.90 -27.42 -16.17
N PRO A 230 23.00 -26.50 -15.20
CA PRO A 230 21.86 -26.19 -14.32
C PRO A 230 20.68 -25.61 -15.13
N ALA A 231 19.46 -26.07 -14.85
CA ALA A 231 18.24 -25.75 -15.61
C ALA A 231 18.00 -24.24 -15.85
N LYS A 232 18.49 -23.38 -14.96
CA LYS A 232 18.42 -21.91 -15.09
C LYS A 232 19.30 -21.38 -16.23
N GLN A 233 20.50 -21.95 -16.39
CA GLN A 233 21.42 -21.61 -17.48
C GLN A 233 20.94 -22.24 -18.79
N GLN A 234 20.50 -23.50 -18.78
CA GLN A 234 19.89 -24.18 -19.95
C GLN A 234 18.76 -23.34 -20.58
N MET A 235 17.87 -22.76 -19.77
CA MET A 235 16.78 -21.93 -20.28
C MET A 235 17.27 -20.63 -20.93
N THR A 236 18.34 -20.04 -20.41
CA THR A 236 18.93 -18.80 -20.94
C THR A 236 19.62 -19.08 -22.27
N GLU A 237 20.38 -20.17 -22.34
CA GLU A 237 21.09 -20.61 -23.54
C GLU A 237 20.13 -21.10 -24.63
N ALA A 238 19.08 -21.85 -24.27
CA ALA A 238 18.02 -22.24 -25.21
C ALA A 238 17.33 -21.03 -25.83
N GLY A 239 17.06 -19.98 -25.06
CA GLY A 239 16.50 -18.73 -25.58
C GLY A 239 17.41 -18.05 -26.59
N ALA A 240 18.71 -17.98 -26.27
CA ALA A 240 19.72 -17.40 -27.17
C ALA A 240 19.92 -18.24 -28.44
N ALA A 241 19.95 -19.57 -28.32
CA ALA A 241 20.08 -20.49 -29.45
C ALA A 241 18.86 -20.40 -30.39
N TRP A 242 17.63 -20.40 -29.83
CA TRP A 242 16.41 -20.22 -30.63
C TRP A 242 16.37 -18.89 -31.38
N GLY A 243 16.89 -17.81 -30.77
CA GLY A 243 17.03 -16.51 -31.43
C GLY A 243 17.98 -16.54 -32.63
N LYS A 244 19.02 -17.38 -32.58
CA LYS A 244 20.06 -17.49 -33.62
C LYS A 244 19.75 -18.51 -34.72
N MET A 245 18.84 -19.46 -34.48
CA MET A 245 18.48 -20.47 -35.47
C MET A 245 17.78 -19.88 -36.69
N SER A 246 18.05 -20.46 -37.87
CA SER A 246 17.44 -20.07 -39.14
C SER A 246 15.99 -20.56 -39.26
N ALA A 247 15.24 -20.06 -40.24
CA ALA A 247 13.88 -20.52 -40.49
C ALA A 247 13.84 -22.03 -40.81
N ASP A 248 14.85 -22.55 -41.52
CA ASP A 248 14.91 -23.96 -41.91
C ASP A 248 15.14 -24.90 -40.72
N GLU A 249 15.94 -24.48 -39.74
CA GLU A 249 16.15 -25.23 -38.50
C GLU A 249 14.93 -25.18 -37.57
N LYS A 250 14.10 -24.13 -37.71
CA LYS A 250 12.85 -23.95 -36.96
C LYS A 250 11.67 -24.70 -37.57
N LYS A 251 11.64 -24.91 -38.90
CA LYS A 251 10.60 -25.67 -39.63
C LYS A 251 10.18 -26.98 -38.95
N PRO A 252 11.07 -27.91 -38.56
CA PRO A 252 10.64 -29.15 -37.91
C PRO A 252 9.92 -28.89 -36.58
N TYR A 253 10.35 -27.90 -35.79
CA TYR A 253 9.70 -27.53 -34.54
C TYR A 253 8.37 -26.80 -34.76
N GLU A 254 8.23 -26.04 -35.85
CA GLU A 254 6.98 -25.41 -36.26
C GLU A 254 5.93 -26.43 -36.69
N GLU A 255 6.32 -27.47 -37.42
CA GLU A 255 5.43 -28.59 -37.75
C GLU A 255 4.96 -29.36 -36.51
N LEU A 256 5.87 -29.60 -35.55
CA LEU A 256 5.53 -30.21 -34.26
C LEU A 256 4.53 -29.34 -33.48
N ALA A 257 4.76 -28.02 -33.46
CA ALA A 257 3.83 -27.08 -32.83
C ALA A 257 2.47 -27.02 -33.54
N ALA A 258 2.44 -27.13 -34.87
CA ALA A 258 1.21 -27.19 -35.64
C ALA A 258 0.41 -28.48 -35.35
N LYS A 259 1.09 -29.62 -35.24
CA LYS A 259 0.48 -30.89 -34.79
C LYS A 259 -0.07 -30.78 -33.37
N ASP A 260 0.67 -30.15 -32.46
CA ASP A 260 0.26 -29.98 -31.07
C ASP A 260 -0.92 -29.01 -30.90
N LYS A 261 -0.95 -27.97 -31.75
CA LYS A 261 -2.08 -27.04 -31.86
C LYS A 261 -3.34 -27.77 -32.31
N LYS A 262 -3.26 -28.63 -33.34
CA LYS A 262 -4.40 -29.46 -33.78
C LYS A 262 -4.87 -30.42 -32.68
N ARG A 263 -3.94 -31.04 -31.94
CA ARG A 263 -4.24 -31.89 -30.77
C ARG A 263 -5.02 -31.11 -29.71
N TYR A 264 -4.54 -29.92 -29.33
CA TYR A 264 -5.23 -29.06 -28.36
C TYR A 264 -6.61 -28.58 -28.84
N GLU A 265 -6.74 -28.22 -30.12
CA GLU A 265 -8.01 -27.80 -30.73
C GLU A 265 -9.03 -28.94 -30.71
N ALA A 266 -8.62 -30.16 -31.08
CA ALA A 266 -9.47 -31.36 -30.99
C ALA A 266 -9.87 -31.69 -29.55
N GLU A 267 -8.94 -31.61 -28.59
CA GLU A 267 -9.21 -31.84 -27.16
C GLU A 267 -10.15 -30.78 -26.56
N CYS A 268 -10.05 -29.52 -27.01
CA CYS A 268 -10.95 -28.44 -26.62
C CYS A 268 -12.35 -28.63 -27.22
N ALA A 269 -12.41 -28.94 -28.52
CA ALA A 269 -13.65 -29.16 -29.25
C ALA A 269 -14.46 -30.34 -28.70
N ALA A 270 -13.79 -31.47 -28.41
CA ALA A 270 -14.42 -32.65 -27.82
C ALA A 270 -15.02 -32.40 -26.42
N ARG A 271 -14.67 -31.30 -25.75
CA ARG A 271 -15.13 -30.94 -24.40
C ARG A 271 -16.10 -29.76 -24.37
N GLY A 272 -16.44 -29.20 -25.53
CA GLY A 272 -17.23 -27.96 -25.60
C GLY A 272 -16.53 -26.75 -24.95
N SER A 273 -15.21 -26.85 -24.69
CA SER A 273 -14.42 -25.74 -24.16
C SER A 273 -13.93 -24.89 -25.32
N LYS A 274 -14.27 -23.60 -25.34
CA LYS A 274 -13.77 -22.69 -26.38
C LYS A 274 -12.24 -22.67 -26.35
N PRO A 275 -11.55 -22.85 -27.49
CA PRO A 275 -10.09 -22.73 -27.54
C PRO A 275 -9.72 -21.31 -27.08
N SER A 276 -9.00 -21.20 -25.96
CA SER A 276 -8.42 -19.92 -25.56
C SER A 276 -7.27 -19.62 -26.53
N LEU A 277 -7.57 -18.91 -27.62
CA LEU A 277 -6.56 -18.43 -28.56
C LEU A 277 -5.53 -17.56 -27.81
N PRO A 278 -4.24 -17.71 -28.10
CA PRO A 278 -3.23 -16.81 -27.57
C PRO A 278 -3.54 -15.39 -28.07
N LYS A 279 -3.45 -14.40 -27.17
CA LYS A 279 -3.53 -12.99 -27.53
C LYS A 279 -2.42 -12.71 -28.54
N ALA A 280 -2.80 -12.38 -29.78
CA ALA A 280 -1.87 -11.93 -30.81
C ALA A 280 -1.03 -10.79 -30.23
N ALA A 281 0.26 -11.05 -30.08
CA ALA A 281 1.26 -10.00 -29.95
C ALA A 281 1.68 -9.68 -31.38
N ASP A 282 1.51 -8.42 -31.77
CA ASP A 282 1.90 -7.86 -33.05
C ASP A 282 3.30 -8.34 -33.48
N SER A 283 3.34 -9.24 -34.47
CA SER A 283 4.49 -9.37 -35.38
C SER A 283 4.02 -8.85 -36.73
N ALA A 284 3.98 -7.52 -36.83
CA ALA A 284 3.85 -6.84 -38.10
C ALA A 284 5.03 -7.27 -38.97
N SER A 285 4.69 -7.98 -40.04
CA SER A 285 5.56 -8.29 -41.17
C SER A 285 6.17 -7.00 -41.70
N SER A 286 7.50 -6.88 -41.61
CA SER A 286 8.26 -5.93 -42.42
C SER A 286 8.57 -6.62 -43.75
N SER A 287 7.62 -6.56 -44.70
CA SER A 287 7.87 -6.91 -46.10
C SER A 287 8.28 -5.64 -46.84
N SER A 288 9.59 -5.43 -46.97
CA SER A 288 10.20 -4.43 -47.83
C SER A 288 10.44 -4.99 -49.24
N ALA A 289 10.08 -4.17 -50.23
CA ALA A 289 10.72 -4.03 -51.53
C ALA A 289 10.73 -5.25 -52.48
N ASP A 290 9.69 -5.28 -53.32
CA ASP A 290 9.77 -5.26 -54.78
C ASP A 290 11.18 -5.02 -55.38
N SER A 291 11.75 -6.03 -56.04
CA SER A 291 12.47 -5.90 -57.33
C SER A 291 13.11 -7.21 -57.81
N SER A 292 12.83 -7.49 -59.09
CA SER A 292 13.56 -8.36 -60.03
C SER A 292 13.49 -9.88 -59.86
N SER A 293 12.44 -10.47 -60.46
CA SER A 293 12.51 -11.80 -61.07
C SER A 293 12.99 -11.63 -62.52
N SER A 294 14.24 -11.99 -62.77
CA SER A 294 14.74 -12.30 -64.11
C SER A 294 14.50 -13.78 -64.32
N ASP A 295 13.50 -14.14 -65.12
CA ASP A 295 13.27 -15.52 -65.54
C ASP A 295 13.46 -15.57 -67.06
N SER A 296 14.54 -16.22 -67.46
CA SER A 296 14.81 -16.64 -68.82
C SER A 296 14.16 -18.01 -69.00
N ASP A 297 13.26 -18.16 -69.97
CA ASP A 297 13.04 -19.45 -70.62
C ASP A 297 12.73 -19.28 -72.10
N GLU A 298 13.42 -20.12 -72.86
CA GLU A 298 13.53 -20.29 -74.30
C GLU A 298 12.22 -20.79 -74.93
N SER A 299 11.88 -20.38 -76.16
CA SER A 299 11.52 -21.31 -77.27
C SER A 299 11.04 -20.59 -78.54
N ASP A 300 11.67 -21.03 -79.63
CA ASP A 300 11.44 -20.85 -81.08
C ASP A 300 11.98 -19.58 -81.78
#